data_AF-A0A9P6E5M5-F1
#
_entry.id   AF-A0A9P6E5M5-F1
#
_cell.length_a   1.000
_cell.length_b   1.000
_cell.length_c   1.000
_cell.angle_alpha   90.00
_cell.angle_beta   90.00
_cell.angle_gamma   90.00
#
_symmetry.space_group_name_H-M   'P 1'
#
loop_
_entity.id
_entity.type
_entity.pdbx_description
1 polymer ?
#
loop_
_entity_poly.entity_id
_entity_poly.type
_entity_poly.pdbx_seq_one_letter_code
_entity_poly.pdbx_strand_id
1 'polypeptide(L)'
;SIEAQLIPLLVAPFLAAYPTLPHTPTIFIDGLDECDTPAAQRSVLKMIADVVSIHRLPLRFVVASRPEVHITHCFKAPPLFSITRAFGLDDDFESMVIYFRHEFNRILETRSDDMAIVPKPWPSYKIIRDLVRRASGQYLFASTVIRFVGDEYDHPVEQLQVLLSP
;
A
#
# COMPACT_ATOMS: atom_id res chain seq x y z
N SER A 1 8.51 -28.70 -2.59
CA SER A 1 8.54 -27.50 -1.73
C SER A 1 9.03 -26.31 -2.54
N ILE A 2 8.92 -25.09 -2.01
CA ILE A 2 9.49 -23.89 -2.66
C ILE A 2 11.00 -24.06 -2.92
N GLU A 3 11.74 -24.70 -2.01
CA GLU A 3 13.18 -24.93 -2.23
C GLU A 3 13.45 -25.84 -3.44
N ALA A 4 12.62 -26.88 -3.64
CA ALA A 4 12.74 -27.79 -4.77
C ALA A 4 12.45 -27.10 -6.12
N GLN A 5 11.65 -26.04 -6.11
CA GLN A 5 11.28 -25.27 -7.31
C GLN A 5 12.21 -24.09 -7.58
N LEU A 6 12.89 -23.57 -6.56
CA LEU A 6 13.75 -22.40 -6.65
C LEU A 6 14.84 -22.54 -7.74
N ILE A 7 15.55 -23.66 -7.72
CA ILE A 7 16.64 -23.91 -8.67
C ILE A 7 16.14 -24.03 -10.11
N PRO A 8 15.20 -24.94 -10.44
CA PRO A 8 14.80 -25.14 -11.83
C PRO A 8 13.97 -23.98 -12.40
N LEU A 9 13.22 -23.24 -11.57
CA LEU A 9 12.29 -22.22 -12.06
C LEU A 9 12.83 -20.79 -11.99
N LEU A 10 13.77 -20.51 -11.08
CA LEU A 10 14.30 -19.16 -10.92
C LEU A 10 15.81 -19.12 -11.20
N VAL A 11 16.61 -19.90 -10.47
CA VAL A 11 18.06 -19.75 -10.47
C VAL A 11 18.68 -20.17 -11.80
N ALA A 12 18.40 -21.39 -12.27
CA ALA A 12 18.99 -21.89 -13.52
C ALA A 12 18.53 -21.09 -14.76
N PRO A 13 17.23 -20.78 -14.94
CA PRO A 13 16.78 -19.96 -16.06
C PRO A 13 17.36 -18.54 -16.02
N PHE A 14 17.43 -17.94 -14.82
CA PHE A 14 18.02 -16.61 -14.68
C PHE A 14 19.49 -16.59 -15.07
N LEU A 15 20.30 -17.54 -14.59
CA LEU A 15 21.71 -17.59 -14.92
C LEU A 15 21.96 -17.83 -16.41
N ALA A 16 21.11 -18.60 -17.08
CA ALA A 16 21.20 -18.82 -18.52
C ALA A 16 20.87 -17.55 -19.33
N ALA A 17 19.91 -16.75 -18.87
CA ALA A 17 19.47 -15.52 -19.55
C ALA A 17 20.29 -14.28 -19.17
N TYR A 18 20.89 -14.24 -17.96
CA TYR A 18 21.52 -13.04 -17.41
C TYR A 18 22.55 -12.35 -18.32
N PRO A 19 23.44 -13.07 -19.06
CA PRO A 19 24.42 -12.43 -19.93
C PRO A 19 23.82 -11.54 -21.03
N THR A 20 22.54 -11.72 -21.36
CA THR A 20 21.87 -10.96 -22.42
C THR A 20 20.90 -9.91 -21.88
N LEU A 21 20.73 -9.82 -20.56
CA LEU A 21 19.80 -8.87 -19.96
C LEU A 21 20.37 -7.45 -19.96
N PRO A 22 19.63 -6.43 -20.48
CA PRO A 22 20.13 -5.05 -20.52
C PRO A 22 20.17 -4.38 -19.14
N HIS A 23 19.51 -4.96 -18.14
CA HIS A 23 19.31 -4.38 -16.81
C HIS A 23 18.98 -5.47 -15.78
N THR A 24 19.28 -5.19 -14.51
CA THR A 24 18.96 -6.02 -13.34
C THR A 24 17.44 -6.15 -13.16
N PRO A 25 16.84 -7.34 -13.32
CA PRO A 25 15.40 -7.51 -13.17
C PRO A 25 14.92 -7.22 -11.76
N THR A 26 13.68 -6.76 -11.66
CA THR A 26 13.00 -6.50 -10.38
C THR A 26 11.74 -7.36 -10.32
N ILE A 27 11.60 -8.11 -9.23
CA ILE A 27 10.45 -8.97 -8.96
C ILE A 27 9.60 -8.30 -7.88
N PHE A 28 8.35 -8.04 -8.21
CA PHE A 28 7.35 -7.52 -7.28
C PHE A 28 6.55 -8.69 -6.70
N ILE A 29 6.51 -8.78 -5.38
CA ILE A 29 5.69 -9.72 -4.63
C ILE A 29 4.67 -8.88 -3.89
N ASP A 30 3.45 -8.85 -4.43
CA ASP A 30 2.34 -8.10 -3.86
C ASP A 30 1.44 -9.03 -3.03
N GLY A 31 1.08 -8.61 -1.82
CA GLY A 31 0.24 -9.37 -0.91
C GLY A 31 0.90 -10.64 -0.33
N LEU A 32 2.16 -10.58 0.13
CA LEU A 32 2.80 -11.75 0.75
C LEU A 32 1.97 -12.33 1.92
N ASP A 33 1.28 -11.48 2.67
CA ASP A 33 0.44 -11.88 3.80
C ASP A 33 -0.80 -12.69 3.41
N GLU A 34 -1.19 -12.71 2.13
CA GLU A 34 -2.30 -13.52 1.61
C GLU A 34 -1.91 -14.98 1.35
N CYS A 35 -0.65 -15.38 1.58
CA CYS A 35 -0.26 -16.78 1.48
C CYS A 35 -0.93 -17.62 2.59
N ASP A 36 -1.37 -18.83 2.24
CA ASP A 36 -2.19 -19.74 3.06
C ASP A 36 -1.74 -19.93 4.52
N THR A 37 -0.44 -19.88 4.81
CA THR A 37 0.08 -20.09 6.16
C THR A 37 1.29 -19.21 6.48
N PRO A 38 1.52 -18.87 7.77
CA PRO A 38 2.76 -18.24 8.20
C PRO A 38 4.03 -19.03 7.85
N ALA A 39 3.92 -20.35 7.67
CA ALA A 39 5.04 -21.19 7.23
C ALA A 39 5.36 -20.95 5.75
N ALA A 40 4.34 -20.85 4.89
CA ALA A 40 4.51 -20.54 3.47
C ALA A 40 5.15 -19.14 3.29
N GLN A 41 4.66 -18.14 4.01
CA GLN A 41 5.22 -16.78 3.98
C GLN A 41 6.70 -16.75 4.39
N ARG A 42 7.06 -17.46 5.48
CA ARG A 42 8.47 -17.60 5.89
C ARG A 42 9.31 -18.32 4.84
N SER A 43 8.77 -19.33 4.17
CA SER A 43 9.46 -20.06 3.10
C SER A 43 9.75 -19.17 1.89
N VAL A 44 8.79 -18.31 1.50
CA VAL A 44 9.01 -17.29 0.45
C VAL A 44 10.12 -16.30 0.86
N LEU A 45 10.06 -15.76 2.07
CA LEU A 45 11.08 -14.83 2.57
C LEU A 45 12.47 -15.48 2.66
N LYS A 46 12.54 -16.73 3.09
CA LYS A 46 13.78 -17.52 3.11
C LYS A 46 14.32 -17.73 1.69
N MET A 47 13.46 -18.05 0.74
CA MET A 47 13.84 -18.21 -0.67
C MET A 47 14.46 -16.92 -1.23
N ILE A 48 13.84 -15.76 -0.99
CA ILE A 48 14.38 -14.46 -1.40
C ILE A 48 15.77 -14.22 -0.80
N ALA A 49 15.90 -14.48 0.50
CA ALA A 49 17.18 -14.38 1.20
C ALA A 49 18.27 -15.28 0.58
N ASP A 50 17.93 -16.54 0.27
CA ASP A 50 18.84 -17.52 -0.30
C ASP A 50 19.26 -17.11 -1.73
N VAL A 51 18.33 -16.62 -2.55
CA VAL A 51 18.61 -16.10 -3.91
C VAL A 51 19.63 -14.96 -3.89
N VAL A 52 19.44 -14.00 -2.99
CA VAL A 52 20.28 -12.80 -2.91
C VAL A 52 21.61 -13.08 -2.20
N SER A 53 21.60 -13.85 -1.12
CA SER A 53 22.76 -14.00 -0.24
C SER A 53 23.64 -15.21 -0.59
N ILE A 54 23.02 -16.34 -0.93
CA ILE A 54 23.71 -17.61 -1.21
C ILE A 54 24.03 -17.71 -2.70
N HIS A 55 23.00 -17.59 -3.54
CA HIS A 55 23.18 -17.67 -5.00
C HIS A 55 23.73 -16.39 -5.62
N ARG A 56 23.71 -15.27 -4.87
CA ARG A 56 24.21 -13.95 -5.30
C ARG A 56 23.67 -13.52 -6.65
N LEU A 57 22.41 -13.86 -6.93
CA LEU A 57 21.80 -13.45 -8.18
C LEU A 57 21.59 -11.94 -8.17
N PRO A 58 21.95 -11.23 -9.25
CA PRO A 58 21.65 -9.81 -9.45
C PRO A 58 20.15 -9.63 -9.75
N LEU A 59 19.32 -9.93 -8.76
CA LEU A 59 17.88 -9.75 -8.74
C LEU A 59 17.51 -8.75 -7.66
N ARG A 60 16.54 -7.89 -7.97
CA ARG A 60 15.92 -6.99 -6.98
C ARG A 60 14.54 -7.51 -6.63
N PHE A 61 14.19 -7.44 -5.35
CA PHE A 61 12.87 -7.81 -4.88
C PHE A 61 12.21 -6.59 -4.22
N VAL A 62 10.93 -6.39 -4.53
CA VAL A 62 10.05 -5.48 -3.81
C VAL A 62 8.93 -6.33 -3.24
N VAL A 63 8.81 -6.36 -1.93
CA VAL A 63 7.79 -7.13 -1.23
C VAL A 63 6.82 -6.15 -0.57
N ALA A 64 5.54 -6.24 -0.94
CA ALA A 64 4.45 -5.53 -0.30
C ALA A 64 3.64 -6.54 0.54
N SER A 65 3.38 -6.20 1.80
CA SER A 65 2.55 -6.99 2.69
C SER A 65 1.99 -6.16 3.83
N ARG A 66 0.95 -6.65 4.50
CA ARG A 66 0.59 -6.18 5.85
C ARG A 66 1.72 -6.49 6.85
N PRO A 67 1.88 -5.66 7.90
CA PRO A 67 2.96 -5.81 8.88
C PRO A 67 2.66 -6.92 9.91
N GLU A 68 2.33 -8.12 9.45
CA GLU A 68 2.09 -9.26 10.34
C GLU A 68 3.35 -9.58 11.17
N VAL A 69 3.16 -10.02 12.42
CA VAL A 69 4.24 -10.14 13.41
C VAL A 69 5.38 -11.02 12.90
N HIS A 70 5.07 -12.18 12.30
CA HIS A 70 6.09 -13.09 11.79
C HIS A 70 6.77 -12.58 10.53
N ILE A 71 6.08 -11.87 9.65
CA ILE A 71 6.70 -11.22 8.48
C ILE A 71 7.69 -10.15 8.96
N THR A 72 7.22 -9.25 9.84
CA THR A 72 8.04 -8.20 10.43
C THR A 72 9.27 -8.76 11.15
N HIS A 73 9.11 -9.87 11.88
CA HIS A 73 10.22 -10.53 12.57
C HIS A 73 11.28 -11.07 11.59
N CYS A 74 10.87 -11.68 10.47
CA CYS A 74 11.81 -12.15 9.45
C CYS A 74 12.68 -11.02 8.88
N PHE A 75 12.10 -9.85 8.60
CA PHE A 75 12.85 -8.69 8.09
C PHE A 75 13.75 -8.02 9.15
N LYS A 76 13.51 -8.27 10.44
CA LYS A 76 14.35 -7.80 11.55
C LYS A 76 15.48 -8.77 11.90
N ALA A 77 15.57 -9.92 11.23
CA ALA A 77 16.61 -10.92 11.46
C ALA A 77 17.52 -11.08 10.23
N PRO A 78 18.81 -11.43 10.42
CA PRO A 78 19.67 -11.83 9.31
C PRO A 78 19.14 -13.09 8.58
N PRO A 79 19.36 -13.23 7.26
CA PRO A 79 20.10 -12.29 6.42
C PRO A 79 19.26 -11.12 5.91
N LEU A 80 17.92 -11.20 5.98
CA LEU A 80 17.00 -10.20 5.40
C LEU A 80 17.26 -8.79 5.93
N PHE A 81 17.49 -8.65 7.23
CA PHE A 81 17.82 -7.35 7.84
C PHE A 81 19.01 -6.64 7.17
N SER A 82 20.01 -7.41 6.71
CA SER A 82 21.22 -6.86 6.11
C SER A 82 21.11 -6.55 4.63
N ILE A 83 20.10 -7.09 3.94
CA ILE A 83 19.95 -7.01 2.48
C ILE A 83 18.67 -6.28 2.04
N THR A 84 17.83 -5.88 2.99
CA THR A 84 16.55 -5.23 2.70
C THR A 84 16.45 -3.87 3.38
N ARG A 85 15.57 -3.03 2.84
CA ARG A 85 15.17 -1.76 3.44
C ARG A 85 13.65 -1.76 3.56
N ALA A 86 13.16 -1.65 4.79
CA ALA A 86 11.73 -1.54 5.04
C ALA A 86 11.26 -0.11 4.78
N PHE A 87 10.12 0.01 4.10
CA PHE A 87 9.38 1.26 3.95
C PHE A 87 8.01 1.05 4.57
N GLY A 88 7.79 1.61 5.76
CA GLY A 88 6.45 1.71 6.31
C GLY A 88 5.69 2.73 5.49
N LEU A 89 4.57 2.32 4.89
CA LEU A 89 3.56 3.26 4.39
C LEU A 89 2.69 3.68 5.57
N ASP A 90 3.33 4.05 6.69
CA ASP A 90 2.63 4.36 7.92
C ASP A 90 1.61 5.45 7.65
N ASP A 91 0.41 5.22 8.18
CA ASP A 91 -0.72 6.11 8.14
C ASP A 91 -0.48 7.33 9.00
N ASP A 92 0.33 8.23 8.48
CA ASP A 92 0.50 9.54 9.05
C ASP A 92 -0.84 10.28 9.01
N PHE A 93 -1.37 10.56 10.20
CA PHE A 93 -2.59 11.32 10.40
C PHE A 93 -2.59 12.61 9.58
N GLU A 94 -1.44 13.30 9.52
CA GLU A 94 -1.31 14.56 8.78
C GLU A 94 -1.36 14.35 7.26
N SER A 95 -0.71 13.31 6.75
CA SER A 95 -0.79 12.92 5.34
C SER A 95 -2.23 12.64 4.89
N MET A 96 -3.05 12.01 5.75
CA MET A 96 -4.46 11.78 5.45
C MET A 96 -5.32 13.05 5.58
N VAL A 97 -5.03 13.93 6.54
CA VAL A 97 -5.64 15.27 6.61
C VAL A 97 -5.40 16.05 5.32
N ILE A 98 -4.16 16.03 4.81
CA ILE A 98 -3.78 16.68 3.55
C ILE A 98 -4.58 16.07 2.39
N TYR A 99 -4.65 14.73 2.31
CA TYR A 99 -5.42 14.02 1.28
C TYR A 99 -6.90 14.45 1.28
N PHE A 100 -7.60 14.37 2.42
CA PHE A 100 -9.00 14.76 2.50
C PHE A 100 -9.19 16.24 2.13
N ARG A 101 -8.30 17.12 2.61
CA ARG A 101 -8.41 18.56 2.32
C ARG A 101 -8.23 18.85 0.83
N HIS A 102 -7.26 18.20 0.19
CA HIS A 102 -7.06 18.28 -1.24
C HIS A 102 -8.30 17.82 -2.02
N GLU A 103 -8.82 16.63 -1.69
CA GLU A 103 -9.95 16.05 -2.42
C GLU A 103 -11.27 16.80 -2.20
N PHE A 104 -11.54 17.28 -0.99
CA PHE A 104 -12.73 18.12 -0.76
C PHE A 104 -12.63 19.47 -1.46
N ASN A 105 -11.44 20.07 -1.54
CA ASN A 105 -11.22 21.26 -2.36
C ASN A 105 -11.46 20.97 -3.85
N ARG A 106 -11.01 19.81 -4.34
CA ARG A 106 -11.29 19.38 -5.71
C ARG A 106 -12.80 19.29 -5.95
N ILE A 107 -13.57 18.70 -5.02
CA ILE A 107 -15.05 18.65 -5.12
C ILE A 107 -15.62 20.08 -5.18
N LEU A 108 -15.19 20.99 -4.31
CA LEU A 108 -15.63 22.39 -4.32
C LEU A 108 -15.37 23.10 -5.65
N GLU A 109 -14.24 22.82 -6.28
CA GLU A 109 -13.87 23.42 -7.57
C GLU A 109 -14.66 22.80 -8.72
N THR A 110 -14.80 21.48 -8.75
CA THR A 110 -15.51 20.77 -9.83
C THR A 110 -17.02 20.96 -9.79
N ARG A 111 -17.58 21.24 -8.61
CA ARG A 111 -19.02 21.41 -8.38
C ARG A 111 -19.34 22.83 -7.94
N SER A 112 -18.74 23.81 -8.61
CA SER A 112 -18.78 25.21 -8.19
C SER A 112 -20.20 25.76 -8.05
N ASP A 113 -21.14 25.32 -8.89
CA ASP A 113 -22.52 25.79 -8.88
C ASP A 113 -23.28 25.27 -7.66
N ASP A 114 -23.20 23.96 -7.39
CA ASP A 114 -23.79 23.32 -6.20
C ASP A 114 -23.17 23.88 -4.90
N MET A 115 -21.87 24.19 -4.95
CA MET A 115 -21.09 24.59 -3.78
C MET A 115 -20.96 26.12 -3.62
N ALA A 116 -21.62 26.92 -4.46
CA ALA A 116 -21.43 28.37 -4.51
C ALA A 116 -21.78 29.07 -3.20
N ILE A 117 -22.84 28.63 -2.53
CA ILE A 117 -23.34 29.20 -1.28
C ILE A 117 -22.80 28.51 -0.03
N VAL A 118 -21.99 27.46 -0.19
CA VAL A 118 -21.47 26.67 0.92
C VAL A 118 -20.35 27.43 1.64
N PRO A 119 -20.42 27.62 2.97
CA PRO A 119 -19.38 28.30 3.73
C PRO A 119 -18.03 27.61 3.62
N LYS A 120 -16.97 28.39 3.33
CA LYS A 120 -15.59 27.91 3.24
C LYS A 120 -14.83 28.18 4.56
N PRO A 121 -13.86 27.33 4.95
CA PRO A 121 -13.47 26.08 4.28
C PRO A 121 -14.53 24.99 4.43
N TRP A 122 -14.70 24.18 3.38
CA TRP A 122 -15.59 23.03 3.41
C TRP A 122 -14.83 21.74 3.07
N PRO A 123 -15.07 20.65 3.84
CA PRO A 123 -15.73 20.65 5.12
C PRO A 123 -14.85 21.30 6.20
N SER A 124 -15.42 21.53 7.38
CA SER A 124 -14.64 22.07 8.50
C SER A 124 -13.49 21.13 8.89
N TYR A 125 -12.42 21.70 9.44
CA TYR A 125 -11.28 20.89 9.92
C TYR A 125 -11.70 19.83 10.96
N LYS A 126 -12.72 20.12 11.78
CA LYS A 126 -13.29 19.16 12.74
C LYS A 126 -13.86 17.92 12.04
N ILE A 127 -14.57 18.12 10.92
CA ILE A 127 -15.12 17.02 10.11
C ILE A 127 -13.99 16.22 9.47
N ILE A 128 -12.99 16.88 8.89
CA ILE A 128 -11.81 16.19 8.31
C ILE A 128 -11.14 15.30 9.35
N ARG A 129 -10.90 15.82 10.56
CA ARG A 129 -10.29 15.03 11.65
C ARG A 129 -11.15 13.83 12.05
N ASP A 130 -12.47 13.96 12.03
CA ASP A 130 -13.37 12.84 12.32
C ASP A 130 -13.27 11.75 11.24
N LEU A 131 -13.26 12.14 9.97
CA LEU A 131 -13.10 11.22 8.84
C LEU A 131 -11.74 10.50 8.87
N VAL A 132 -10.65 11.22 9.20
CA VAL A 132 -9.31 10.61 9.36
C VAL A 132 -9.32 9.56 10.47
N ARG A 133 -9.96 9.85 11.61
CA ARG A 133 -10.11 8.87 12.70
C ARG A 133 -10.91 7.66 12.27
N ARG A 134 -12.04 7.87 11.58
CA ARG A 134 -12.88 6.78 11.06
C ARG A 134 -12.13 5.93 10.03
N ALA A 135 -11.31 6.54 9.19
CA ALA A 135 -10.49 5.84 8.21
C ALA A 135 -9.46 4.91 8.87
N SER A 136 -8.98 5.24 10.08
CA SER A 136 -7.97 4.45 10.78
C SER A 136 -6.79 4.10 9.87
N GLY A 137 -6.38 5.07 9.04
CA GLY A 137 -5.29 4.91 8.08
C GLY A 137 -5.67 4.28 6.73
N GLN A 138 -6.86 3.72 6.58
CA GLN A 138 -7.23 3.06 5.34
C GLN A 138 -7.56 4.07 4.23
N TYR A 139 -6.63 4.31 3.31
CA TYR A 139 -6.84 5.16 2.12
C TYR A 139 -7.96 4.65 1.19
N LEU A 140 -8.27 3.35 1.22
CA LEU A 140 -9.44 2.81 0.51
C LEU A 140 -10.75 3.34 1.10
N PHE A 141 -10.84 3.44 2.43
CA PHE A 141 -11.99 4.08 3.09
C PHE A 141 -12.05 5.57 2.71
N ALA A 142 -10.93 6.28 2.82
CA ALA A 142 -10.86 7.70 2.52
C ALA A 142 -11.27 8.01 1.06
N SER A 143 -10.76 7.25 0.09
CA SER A 143 -11.13 7.39 -1.32
C SER A 143 -12.58 7.02 -1.59
N THR A 144 -13.14 6.03 -0.88
CA THR A 144 -14.57 5.69 -0.97
C THR A 144 -15.44 6.83 -0.45
N VAL A 145 -15.09 7.46 0.67
CA VAL A 145 -15.78 8.65 1.20
C VAL A 145 -15.74 9.80 0.19
N ILE A 146 -14.58 10.10 -0.37
CA ILE A 146 -14.43 11.17 -1.38
C ILE A 146 -15.28 10.87 -2.62
N ARG A 147 -15.26 9.62 -3.12
CA ARG A 147 -16.05 9.22 -4.29
C ARG A 147 -17.55 9.34 -4.02
N PHE A 148 -18.00 8.94 -2.83
CA PHE A 148 -19.40 9.02 -2.43
C PHE A 148 -19.88 10.48 -2.29
N VAL A 149 -19.09 11.33 -1.63
CA VAL A 149 -19.44 12.75 -1.47
C VAL A 149 -19.36 13.52 -2.78
N GLY A 150 -18.44 13.15 -3.66
CA GLY A 150 -18.25 13.78 -4.96
C GLY A 150 -19.13 13.21 -6.08
N ASP A 151 -20.10 12.35 -5.78
CA ASP A 151 -20.97 11.72 -6.79
C ASP A 151 -21.72 12.77 -7.63
N GLU A 152 -21.73 12.62 -8.95
CA GLU A 152 -22.25 13.64 -9.87
C GLU A 152 -23.77 13.87 -9.77
N TYR A 153 -24.53 12.91 -9.23
CA TYR A 153 -25.99 12.97 -9.19
C TYR A 153 -26.56 13.47 -7.87
N ASP A 154 -25.76 13.49 -6.80
CA ASP A 154 -26.20 13.84 -5.45
C ASP A 154 -25.52 15.10 -4.93
N HIS A 155 -26.12 15.84 -4.00
CA HIS A 155 -25.51 17.08 -3.49
C HIS A 155 -24.38 16.77 -2.46
N PRO A 156 -23.15 17.33 -2.58
CA PRO A 156 -22.03 16.93 -1.73
C PRO A 156 -22.24 17.17 -0.23
N VAL A 157 -22.94 18.26 0.10
CA VAL A 157 -23.26 18.60 1.49
C VAL A 157 -24.19 17.55 2.11
N GLU A 158 -25.17 17.05 1.35
CA GLU A 158 -26.12 16.04 1.82
C GLU A 158 -25.42 14.70 1.99
N GLN A 159 -24.62 14.30 1.00
CA GLN A 159 -23.84 13.06 1.09
C GLN A 159 -22.85 13.06 2.25
N LEU A 160 -22.19 14.20 2.50
CA LEU A 160 -21.34 14.35 3.67
C LEU A 160 -22.14 14.23 4.98
N GLN A 161 -23.36 14.76 5.04
CA GLN A 161 -24.22 14.63 6.23
C GLN A 161 -24.65 13.18 6.47
N VAL A 162 -24.92 12.40 5.41
CA VAL A 162 -25.21 10.96 5.52
C VAL A 162 -24.04 10.25 6.21
N LEU A 163 -22.79 10.54 5.82
CA LEU A 163 -21.60 9.94 6.45
C LEU A 163 -21.38 10.37 7.90
N LEU A 164 -21.82 11.58 8.28
CA LEU A 164 -21.64 12.13 9.62
C LEU A 164 -22.77 11.78 10.59
N SER A 165 -23.88 11.27 10.08
CA SER A 165 -25.00 10.81 10.89
C SER A 165 -24.58 9.57 11.70
N PRO A 166 -25.05 9.44 12.95
CA PRO A 166 -24.70 8.33 13.84
C PRO A 166 -25.25 6.98 13.38
#